data_AF-A0A0K1PIP7-F1
#
_entry.id   AF-A0A0K1PIP7-F1
#
_cell.length_a   1.000
_cell.length_b   1.000
_cell.length_c   1.000
_cell.angle_alpha   90.00
_cell.angle_beta   90.00
_cell.angle_gamma   90.00
#
_symmetry.space_group_name_H-M   'P 1'
#
loop_
_entity.id
_entity.type
_entity.pdbx_description
1 polymer ?
#
loop_
_entity_poly.entity_id
_entity_poly.type
_entity_poly.pdbx_seq_one_letter_code
_entity_poly.pdbx_strand_id
1 'polypeptide(L)'
;MTARPRVESAIPLVSPSQIKTYRRCARRWGWQYITKIRTPSSPAAELGTDVDDNQLQPYLRDGRPFDFTRISGEIANSLLEFLPRPATEGTPLEVQKHFILPSPAAKGEFGFQGYKDLVLPDSKWSPGLAGGAPYVGDFKTTSDFKWALTEETILEDEQAMVYAADAIFQTRSPIIDLDWMYARTRGARKSKRVHVRVTAEHVVGQFQQIEATAIEMFDARKNITDPLALPPSPEACADFGGCPFRDRCNLSPSEHVAGLEALAAKSDPLIQLKKKADVQSMSSTSSLLANLKAKKAGLAAAAAPAPAPTPAAQPSLEEHVAANPRASFLTQPMPPAGTLGINPPESRLPPPPPEALPEPPPVGEAATAPKKRITAKARAAQKAAETEPAAPAAATDPRQLSLPLDPPDAYDAGRTIVNVRDLADAIVDNLIARLKAVG
;
A
#
# COMPACT_ATOMS: atom_id res chain seq x y z
N MET A 1 -6.27 -6.82 -18.70
CA MET A 1 -5.45 -5.93 -17.87
C MET A 1 -4.86 -4.85 -18.76
N THR A 2 -5.31 -3.61 -18.64
CA THR A 2 -4.62 -2.47 -19.27
C THR A 2 -3.38 -2.17 -18.43
N ALA A 3 -2.18 -2.42 -18.97
CA ALA A 3 -0.95 -2.01 -18.30
C ALA A 3 -1.02 -0.51 -18.01
N ARG A 4 -0.77 -0.10 -16.76
CA ARG A 4 -0.71 1.33 -16.42
C ARG A 4 0.38 1.98 -17.28
N PRO A 5 0.13 3.17 -17.85
CA PRO A 5 1.09 3.82 -18.72
C PRO A 5 2.41 4.00 -17.95
N ARG A 6 3.52 3.63 -18.60
CA ARG A 6 4.84 3.88 -18.04
C ARG A 6 5.09 5.37 -18.16
N VAL A 7 5.13 6.08 -17.04
CA VAL A 7 5.53 7.48 -17.03
C VAL A 7 7.02 7.54 -17.33
N GLU A 8 7.38 8.11 -18.47
CA GLU A 8 8.76 8.42 -18.79
C GLU A 8 9.23 9.53 -17.85
N SER A 9 10.29 9.26 -17.11
CA SER A 9 10.90 10.23 -16.20
C SER A 9 12.36 10.38 -16.57
N ALA A 10 12.83 11.62 -16.60
CA ALA A 10 14.23 11.95 -16.82
C ALA A 10 15.14 11.47 -15.69
N ILE A 11 14.57 11.17 -14.51
CA ILE A 11 15.30 10.71 -13.33
C ILE A 11 14.90 9.27 -12.98
N PRO A 12 15.82 8.46 -12.43
CA PRO A 12 15.47 7.14 -11.90
C PRO A 12 14.43 7.25 -10.79
N LEU A 13 13.43 6.38 -10.83
CA LEU A 13 12.34 6.35 -9.86
C LEU A 13 12.32 5.06 -9.05
N VAL A 14 12.05 5.19 -7.75
CA VAL A 14 11.94 4.10 -6.78
C VAL A 14 10.52 4.06 -6.22
N SER A 15 9.90 2.89 -6.15
CA SER A 15 8.57 2.73 -5.54
C SER A 15 8.67 2.23 -4.09
N PRO A 16 7.69 2.50 -3.21
CA PRO A 16 7.70 1.98 -1.84
C PRO A 16 7.80 0.44 -1.78
N SER A 17 7.16 -0.26 -2.72
CA SER A 17 7.26 -1.72 -2.85
C SER A 17 8.69 -2.19 -3.20
N GLN A 18 9.46 -1.40 -3.96
CA GLN A 18 10.88 -1.68 -4.22
C GLN A 18 11.70 -1.55 -2.94
N ILE A 19 11.46 -0.50 -2.14
CA ILE A 19 12.17 -0.24 -0.88
C ILE A 19 11.89 -1.37 0.11
N LYS A 20 10.63 -1.73 0.29
CA LYS A 20 10.22 -2.87 1.14
C LYS A 20 10.88 -4.18 0.69
N THR A 21 10.96 -4.43 -0.62
CA THR A 21 11.65 -5.61 -1.16
C THR A 21 13.15 -5.57 -0.87
N TYR A 22 13.80 -4.42 -1.05
CA TYR A 22 15.23 -4.25 -0.81
C TYR A 22 15.59 -4.44 0.66
N ARG A 23 14.85 -3.79 1.57
CA ARG A 23 15.02 -3.95 3.03
C ARG A 23 14.84 -5.40 3.49
N ARG A 24 13.94 -6.15 2.84
CA ARG A 24 13.74 -7.57 3.13
C ARG A 24 14.84 -8.45 2.56
N CYS A 25 15.28 -8.20 1.33
CA CYS A 25 16.39 -8.91 0.72
C CYS A 25 16.91 -8.13 -0.51
N ALA A 26 18.05 -7.47 -0.36
CA ALA A 26 18.68 -6.70 -1.43
C ALA A 26 18.95 -7.57 -2.67
N ARG A 27 19.40 -8.81 -2.49
CA ARG A 27 19.62 -9.76 -3.58
C ARG A 27 18.35 -10.11 -4.36
N ARG A 28 17.21 -10.32 -3.70
CA ARG A 28 15.91 -10.51 -4.38
C ARG A 28 15.54 -9.29 -5.20
N TRP A 29 15.73 -8.09 -4.63
CA TRP A 29 15.53 -6.85 -5.37
C TRP A 29 16.46 -6.75 -6.58
N GLY A 30 17.73 -7.12 -6.46
CA GLY A 30 18.69 -7.14 -7.56
C GLY A 30 18.21 -7.99 -8.74
N TRP A 31 17.74 -9.22 -8.47
CA TRP A 31 17.19 -10.09 -9.51
C TRP A 31 16.00 -9.46 -10.25
N GLN A 32 15.07 -8.85 -9.50
CA GLN A 32 13.87 -8.25 -10.09
C GLN A 32 14.17 -6.96 -10.86
N TYR A 33 15.02 -6.10 -10.31
CA TYR A 33 15.11 -4.71 -10.76
C TYR A 33 16.43 -4.35 -11.45
N ILE A 34 17.53 -5.04 -11.17
CA ILE A 34 18.80 -4.89 -11.92
C ILE A 34 18.74 -5.79 -13.14
N THR A 35 18.54 -7.10 -12.95
CA THR A 35 18.54 -8.09 -14.06
C THR A 35 17.19 -8.23 -14.78
N LYS A 36 16.16 -7.52 -14.31
CA LYS A 36 14.81 -7.48 -14.91
C LYS A 36 14.11 -8.85 -15.03
N ILE A 37 14.43 -9.79 -14.16
CA ILE A 37 13.81 -11.12 -14.17
C ILE A 37 12.43 -11.01 -13.53
N ARG A 38 11.40 -11.14 -14.37
CA ARG A 38 10.01 -11.05 -13.92
C ARG A 38 9.64 -12.27 -13.10
N THR A 39 9.04 -12.05 -11.95
CA THR A 39 8.37 -13.10 -11.19
C THR A 39 6.95 -13.27 -11.72
N PRO A 40 6.47 -14.50 -11.96
CA PRO A 40 5.08 -14.71 -12.33
C PRO A 40 4.17 -14.15 -11.24
N SER A 41 3.02 -13.60 -11.64
CA SER A 41 1.99 -13.23 -10.67
C SER A 41 1.46 -14.48 -9.99
N SER A 42 1.10 -14.36 -8.71
CA SER A 42 0.39 -15.43 -8.02
C SER A 42 -1.12 -15.27 -8.22
N PRO A 43 -1.92 -16.35 -8.13
CA PRO A 43 -3.38 -16.23 -8.20
C PRO A 43 -3.96 -15.26 -7.16
N ALA A 44 -3.32 -15.15 -5.98
CA ALA A 44 -3.73 -14.19 -4.95
C ALA A 44 -3.45 -12.73 -5.36
N ALA A 45 -2.32 -12.48 -6.03
CA ALA A 45 -1.99 -11.15 -6.55
C ALA A 45 -2.92 -10.77 -7.71
N GLU A 46 -3.22 -11.70 -8.63
CA GLU A 46 -4.18 -11.48 -9.71
C GLU A 46 -5.58 -11.17 -9.19
N LEU A 47 -6.05 -11.91 -8.19
CA LEU A 47 -7.33 -11.63 -7.53
C LEU A 47 -7.34 -10.26 -6.85
N GLY A 48 -6.24 -9.88 -6.17
CA GLY A 48 -6.11 -8.56 -5.57
C GLY A 48 -6.18 -7.45 -6.60
N THR A 49 -5.46 -7.58 -7.72
CA THR A 49 -5.54 -6.65 -8.86
C THR A 49 -6.96 -6.58 -9.44
N ASP A 50 -7.66 -7.71 -9.51
CA ASP A 50 -9.02 -7.75 -10.03
C ASP A 50 -10.04 -7.04 -9.11
N VAL A 51 -9.90 -7.21 -7.79
CA VAL A 51 -10.68 -6.48 -6.79
C VAL A 51 -10.44 -4.97 -6.90
N ASP A 52 -9.18 -4.57 -7.04
CA ASP A 52 -8.82 -3.16 -7.16
C ASP A 52 -9.27 -2.58 -8.52
N ASP A 53 -8.60 -2.94 -9.61
CA ASP A 53 -8.72 -2.31 -10.91
C ASP A 53 -10.12 -2.49 -11.55
N ASN A 54 -10.81 -3.61 -11.30
CA ASN A 54 -12.08 -3.91 -11.98
C ASN A 54 -13.33 -3.70 -11.12
N GLN A 55 -13.20 -3.57 -9.79
CA GLN A 55 -14.36 -3.40 -8.90
C GLN A 55 -14.30 -2.07 -8.14
N LEU A 56 -13.27 -1.85 -7.33
CA LEU A 56 -13.17 -0.68 -6.46
C LEU A 56 -12.94 0.61 -7.25
N GLN A 57 -11.97 0.61 -8.16
CA GLN A 57 -11.60 1.82 -8.91
C GLN A 57 -12.74 2.35 -9.81
N PRO A 58 -13.48 1.48 -10.54
CA PRO A 58 -14.68 1.90 -11.27
C PRO A 58 -15.76 2.42 -10.33
N TYR A 59 -16.12 1.68 -9.26
CA TYR A 59 -17.11 2.14 -8.29
C TYR A 59 -16.78 3.54 -7.75
N LEU A 60 -15.54 3.81 -7.34
CA LEU A 60 -15.14 5.12 -6.82
C LEU A 60 -15.19 6.21 -7.88
N ARG A 61 -14.78 5.90 -9.12
CA ARG A 61 -14.67 6.86 -10.21
C ARG A 61 -16.02 7.27 -10.80
N ASP A 62 -16.88 6.30 -11.10
CA ASP A 62 -18.10 6.51 -11.90
C ASP A 62 -19.36 5.92 -11.24
N GLY A 63 -19.24 5.35 -10.04
CA GLY A 63 -20.38 4.75 -9.35
C GLY A 63 -20.82 3.41 -9.94
N ARG A 64 -20.01 2.78 -10.80
CA ARG A 64 -20.35 1.47 -11.37
C ARG A 64 -20.60 0.44 -10.26
N PRO A 65 -21.75 -0.27 -10.28
CA PRO A 65 -22.02 -1.30 -9.29
C PRO A 65 -21.01 -2.45 -9.40
N PHE A 66 -20.75 -3.12 -8.28
CA PHE A 66 -19.88 -4.29 -8.26
C PHE A 66 -20.46 -5.44 -9.09
N ASP A 67 -19.59 -6.17 -9.79
CA ASP A 67 -19.95 -7.34 -10.56
C ASP A 67 -19.96 -8.58 -9.68
N PHE A 68 -21.14 -8.94 -9.16
CA PHE A 68 -21.35 -10.11 -8.31
C PHE A 68 -21.31 -11.45 -9.05
N THR A 69 -21.13 -11.47 -10.38
CA THR A 69 -20.84 -12.72 -11.10
C THR A 69 -19.41 -13.19 -10.88
N ARG A 70 -18.56 -12.32 -10.32
CA ARG A 70 -17.14 -12.56 -10.04
C ARG A 70 -16.88 -12.50 -8.54
N ILE A 71 -16.02 -13.38 -8.05
CA ILE A 71 -15.59 -13.39 -6.65
C ILE A 71 -14.96 -12.06 -6.21
N SER A 72 -14.35 -11.32 -7.14
CA SER A 72 -13.81 -9.98 -6.89
C SER A 72 -14.90 -8.98 -6.45
N GLY A 73 -16.11 -9.06 -7.01
CA GLY A 73 -17.22 -8.17 -6.66
C GLY A 73 -17.72 -8.42 -5.24
N GLU A 74 -17.85 -9.68 -4.83
CA GLU A 74 -18.18 -10.04 -3.44
C GLU A 74 -17.13 -9.52 -2.44
N ILE A 75 -15.85 -9.63 -2.79
CA ILE A 75 -14.74 -9.17 -1.95
C ILE A 75 -14.76 -7.64 -1.86
N ALA A 76 -14.88 -6.94 -2.99
CA ALA A 76 -14.97 -5.49 -3.04
C ALA A 76 -16.17 -4.95 -2.23
N ASN A 77 -17.34 -5.61 -2.35
CA ASN A 77 -18.53 -5.24 -1.61
C ASN A 77 -18.34 -5.27 -0.09
N SER A 78 -17.45 -6.12 0.43
CA SER A 78 -17.17 -6.12 1.88
C SER A 78 -16.54 -4.82 2.37
N LEU A 79 -15.89 -4.04 1.50
CA LEU A 79 -15.29 -2.75 1.86
C LEU A 79 -16.29 -1.59 1.83
N LEU A 80 -17.50 -1.78 1.30
CA LEU A 80 -18.45 -0.69 1.00
C LEU A 80 -18.73 0.22 2.20
N GLU A 81 -18.74 -0.31 3.42
CA GLU A 81 -18.94 0.46 4.66
C GLU A 81 -17.82 1.48 4.96
N PHE A 82 -16.62 1.30 4.39
CA PHE A 82 -15.47 2.18 4.57
C PHE A 82 -15.20 3.08 3.35
N LEU A 83 -15.87 2.82 2.22
CA LEU A 83 -15.65 3.59 1.01
C LEU A 83 -16.43 4.92 1.07
N PRO A 84 -15.84 6.02 0.58
CA PRO A 84 -16.62 7.22 0.33
C PRO A 84 -17.71 6.92 -0.71
N ARG A 85 -18.67 7.84 -0.81
CA ARG A 85 -19.56 7.83 -1.97
C ARG A 85 -18.71 7.99 -3.25
N PRO A 86 -19.13 7.38 -4.38
CA PRO A 86 -18.49 7.60 -5.68
C PRO A 86 -18.32 9.08 -6.00
N ALA A 87 -17.47 9.41 -6.98
CA ALA A 87 -17.20 10.78 -7.43
C ALA A 87 -18.41 11.51 -8.06
N THR A 88 -19.62 11.03 -7.81
CA THR A 88 -20.90 11.65 -8.17
C THR A 88 -21.16 12.87 -7.27
N GLU A 89 -21.39 14.02 -7.91
CA GLU A 89 -21.87 15.29 -7.32
C GLU A 89 -21.17 15.73 -6.03
N GLY A 90 -20.01 16.37 -6.18
CA GLY A 90 -19.44 17.25 -5.15
C GLY A 90 -18.47 16.59 -4.16
N THR A 91 -18.18 15.30 -4.29
CA THR A 91 -17.09 14.66 -3.52
C THR A 91 -15.77 14.83 -4.30
N PRO A 92 -14.81 15.67 -3.83
CA PRO A 92 -13.55 15.89 -4.51
C PRO A 92 -12.58 14.73 -4.26
N LEU A 93 -12.83 13.56 -4.84
CA LEU A 93 -11.98 12.38 -4.67
C LEU A 93 -11.07 12.16 -5.89
N GLU A 94 -9.84 11.72 -5.64
CA GLU A 94 -8.89 11.30 -6.68
C GLU A 94 -8.60 9.81 -6.53
N VAL A 95 -8.62 9.09 -7.65
CA VAL A 95 -8.63 7.63 -7.72
C VAL A 95 -7.42 7.19 -8.53
N GLN A 96 -6.62 6.24 -8.03
CA GLN A 96 -5.37 5.80 -8.67
C GLN A 96 -4.43 6.97 -9.02
N LYS A 97 -4.28 7.92 -8.09
CA LYS A 97 -3.45 9.10 -8.30
C LYS A 97 -1.97 8.72 -8.36
N HIS A 98 -1.37 8.92 -9.53
CA HIS A 98 0.07 8.81 -9.69
C HIS A 98 0.77 10.01 -9.05
N PHE A 99 1.91 9.78 -8.41
CA PHE A 99 2.78 10.85 -7.92
C PHE A 99 4.24 10.58 -8.25
N ILE A 100 5.01 11.66 -8.35
CA ILE A 100 6.47 11.66 -8.38
C ILE A 100 6.92 12.66 -7.32
N LEU A 101 7.77 12.19 -6.40
CA LEU A 101 8.36 13.00 -5.34
C LEU A 101 9.89 12.97 -5.49
N PRO A 102 10.54 14.05 -5.96
CA PRO A 102 12.00 14.10 -6.04
C PRO A 102 12.64 13.88 -4.67
N SER A 103 13.77 13.16 -4.61
CA SER A 103 14.52 12.96 -3.37
C SER A 103 15.14 14.29 -2.90
N PRO A 104 14.78 14.79 -1.70
CA PRO A 104 15.43 15.97 -1.13
C PRO A 104 16.93 15.75 -0.89
N ALA A 105 17.33 14.61 -0.32
CA ALA A 105 18.73 14.36 0.05
C ALA A 105 19.64 14.18 -1.17
N ALA A 106 19.14 13.58 -2.25
CA ALA A 106 19.88 13.39 -3.49
C ALA A 106 19.73 14.54 -4.49
N LYS A 107 19.21 15.70 -4.05
CA LYS A 107 19.05 16.92 -4.87
C LYS A 107 18.32 16.64 -6.21
N GLY A 108 17.36 15.70 -6.19
CA GLY A 108 16.59 15.32 -7.37
C GLY A 108 17.30 14.40 -8.37
N GLU A 109 18.48 13.83 -8.07
CA GLU A 109 19.12 12.82 -8.94
C GLU A 109 18.25 11.57 -9.14
N PHE A 110 17.41 11.26 -8.17
CA PHE A 110 16.35 10.26 -8.26
C PHE A 110 15.08 10.76 -7.56
N GLY A 111 13.98 10.03 -7.73
CA GLY A 111 12.73 10.32 -7.04
C GLY A 111 11.98 9.06 -6.60
N PHE A 112 10.93 9.29 -5.83
CA PHE A 112 9.94 8.29 -5.45
C PHE A 112 8.76 8.35 -6.41
N GLN A 113 8.14 7.20 -6.67
CA GLN A 113 6.89 7.14 -7.44
C GLN A 113 5.93 6.11 -6.87
N GLY A 114 4.65 6.29 -7.15
CA GLY A 114 3.63 5.32 -6.79
C GLY A 114 2.24 5.74 -7.26
N TYR A 115 1.27 4.90 -6.91
CA TYR A 115 -0.14 5.14 -7.17
C TYR A 115 -0.90 5.02 -5.86
N LYS A 116 -1.55 6.12 -5.45
CA LYS A 116 -2.43 6.14 -4.29
C LYS A 116 -3.82 5.68 -4.74
N ASP A 117 -4.37 4.67 -4.09
CA ASP A 117 -5.66 4.12 -4.52
C ASP A 117 -6.79 5.13 -4.34
N LEU A 118 -6.79 5.85 -3.22
CA LEU A 118 -7.78 6.87 -2.90
C LEU A 118 -7.12 8.08 -2.22
N VAL A 119 -7.42 9.29 -2.70
CA VAL A 119 -7.02 10.55 -2.06
C VAL A 119 -8.25 11.44 -1.91
N LEU A 120 -8.43 12.01 -0.72
CA LEU A 120 -9.48 13.00 -0.44
C LEU A 120 -8.81 14.25 0.16
N PRO A 121 -9.27 15.47 -0.16
CA PRO A 121 -8.72 16.69 0.42
C PRO A 121 -9.05 16.82 1.91
N ASP A 122 -10.07 16.10 2.40
CA ASP A 122 -10.48 16.07 3.80
C ASP A 122 -11.03 14.68 4.13
N SER A 123 -10.59 14.09 5.24
CA SER A 123 -11.03 12.77 5.68
C SER A 123 -12.51 12.69 6.07
N LYS A 124 -13.22 13.81 6.23
CA LYS A 124 -14.68 13.81 6.48
C LYS A 124 -15.49 13.14 5.38
N TRP A 125 -14.92 13.02 4.19
CA TRP A 125 -15.54 12.34 3.05
C TRP A 125 -15.47 10.81 3.17
N SER A 126 -14.62 10.28 4.06
CA SER A 126 -14.56 8.86 4.39
C SER A 126 -15.52 8.53 5.56
N PRO A 127 -16.38 7.50 5.45
CA PRO A 127 -17.35 7.16 6.48
C PRO A 127 -16.75 6.95 7.87
N GLY A 128 -17.29 7.63 8.88
CA GLY A 128 -16.91 7.45 10.28
C GLY A 128 -15.58 8.09 10.68
N LEU A 129 -14.99 8.96 9.84
CA LEU A 129 -13.85 9.81 10.23
C LEU A 129 -14.30 11.24 10.52
N ALA A 130 -13.60 11.89 11.45
CA ALA A 130 -13.97 13.21 11.96
C ALA A 130 -13.66 14.37 10.99
N GLY A 131 -12.78 14.15 10.01
CA GLY A 131 -12.31 15.21 9.11
C GLY A 131 -11.14 16.02 9.65
N GLY A 132 -10.84 17.10 8.91
CA GLY A 132 -9.85 18.11 9.30
C GLY A 132 -8.41 17.81 8.87
N ALA A 133 -8.19 16.76 8.08
CA ALA A 133 -6.89 16.44 7.49
C ALA A 133 -7.06 15.84 6.09
N PRO A 134 -6.13 16.08 5.15
CA PRO A 134 -6.08 15.31 3.91
C PRO A 134 -5.99 13.81 4.18
N TYR A 135 -6.60 13.02 3.31
CA TYR A 135 -6.76 11.58 3.47
C TYR A 135 -6.05 10.83 2.36
N VAL A 136 -5.34 9.77 2.72
CA VAL A 136 -4.81 8.78 1.78
C VAL A 136 -5.27 7.39 2.19
N GLY A 137 -6.01 6.74 1.30
CA GLY A 137 -6.51 5.38 1.45
C GLY A 137 -5.78 4.40 0.53
N ASP A 138 -5.60 3.17 1.01
CA ASP A 138 -5.01 2.06 0.27
C ASP A 138 -5.85 0.77 0.47
N PHE A 139 -6.15 0.09 -0.64
CA PHE A 139 -6.98 -1.11 -0.65
C PHE A 139 -6.12 -2.36 -0.68
N LYS A 140 -6.30 -3.23 0.31
CA LYS A 140 -5.59 -4.50 0.41
C LYS A 140 -6.56 -5.66 0.42
N THR A 141 -6.14 -6.76 -0.21
CA THR A 141 -6.80 -8.05 -0.05
C THR A 141 -5.91 -8.98 0.76
N THR A 142 -6.49 -9.74 1.69
CA THR A 142 -5.75 -10.73 2.49
C THR A 142 -6.54 -12.02 2.66
N SER A 143 -5.85 -13.15 2.82
CA SER A 143 -6.51 -14.40 3.19
C SER A 143 -7.00 -14.41 4.64
N ASP A 144 -6.34 -13.64 5.52
CA ASP A 144 -6.59 -13.60 6.96
C ASP A 144 -6.16 -12.22 7.52
N PHE A 145 -6.94 -11.66 8.43
CA PHE A 145 -6.65 -10.36 9.06
C PHE A 145 -5.48 -10.38 10.02
N LYS A 146 -4.95 -11.55 10.41
CA LYS A 146 -3.67 -11.61 11.13
C LYS A 146 -2.49 -11.03 10.34
N TRP A 147 -2.64 -10.91 9.01
CA TRP A 147 -1.65 -10.30 8.12
C TRP A 147 -1.92 -8.82 7.84
N ALA A 148 -3.07 -8.29 8.29
CA ALA A 148 -3.34 -6.86 8.20
C ALA A 148 -2.38 -6.11 9.12
N LEU A 149 -1.83 -4.99 8.64
CA LEU A 149 -1.00 -4.12 9.46
C LEU A 149 -1.78 -3.65 10.69
N THR A 150 -1.09 -3.43 11.81
CA THR A 150 -1.66 -2.73 12.95
C THR A 150 -1.44 -1.23 12.82
N GLU A 151 -2.08 -0.43 13.65
CA GLU A 151 -1.86 1.02 13.67
C GLU A 151 -0.38 1.34 13.88
N GLU A 152 0.28 0.65 14.82
CA GLU A 152 1.71 0.82 15.11
C GLU A 152 2.57 0.43 13.91
N THR A 153 2.18 -0.63 13.18
CA THR A 153 2.94 -1.08 12.01
C THR A 153 2.79 -0.11 10.83
N ILE A 154 1.63 0.54 10.67
CA ILE A 154 1.44 1.55 9.60
C ILE A 154 2.34 2.76 9.82
N LEU A 155 2.59 3.14 11.08
CA LEU A 155 3.49 4.27 11.41
C LEU A 155 4.93 4.08 10.93
N GLU A 156 5.33 2.84 10.62
CA GLU A 156 6.67 2.47 10.14
C GLU A 156 6.65 1.90 8.71
N ASP A 157 5.47 1.75 8.08
CA ASP A 157 5.35 1.15 6.75
C ASP A 157 5.85 2.11 5.66
N GLU A 158 6.68 1.59 4.75
CA GLU A 158 7.31 2.41 3.72
C GLU A 158 6.31 3.01 2.73
N GLN A 159 5.26 2.26 2.39
CA GLN A 159 4.22 2.74 1.49
C GLN A 159 3.43 3.88 2.15
N ALA A 160 3.02 3.67 3.40
CA ALA A 160 2.29 4.66 4.18
C ALA A 160 3.05 5.98 4.31
N MET A 161 4.32 5.92 4.72
CA MET A 161 5.13 7.12 4.97
C MET A 161 5.50 7.86 3.67
N VAL A 162 5.79 7.16 2.56
CA VAL A 162 6.02 7.83 1.27
C VAL A 162 4.74 8.50 0.75
N TYR A 163 3.58 7.85 0.92
CA TYR A 163 2.30 8.43 0.51
C TYR A 163 1.94 9.66 1.34
N ALA A 164 2.18 9.61 2.65
CA ALA A 164 2.01 10.74 3.56
C ALA A 164 2.96 11.89 3.20
N ALA A 165 4.24 11.60 2.90
CA ALA A 165 5.22 12.61 2.53
C ALA A 165 4.81 13.37 1.26
N ASP A 166 4.36 12.66 0.21
CA ASP A 166 3.80 13.30 -0.97
C ASP A 166 2.53 14.11 -0.63
N ALA A 167 1.63 13.60 0.22
CA ALA A 167 0.42 14.32 0.61
C ALA A 167 0.74 15.63 1.36
N ILE A 168 1.72 15.64 2.26
CA ILE A 168 2.22 16.83 2.96
C ILE A 168 2.81 17.82 1.97
N PHE A 169 3.62 17.33 1.02
CA PHE A 169 4.24 18.18 0.01
C PHE A 169 3.19 18.91 -0.84
N GLN A 170 2.14 18.21 -1.27
CA GLN A 170 1.06 18.76 -2.09
C GLN A 170 0.17 19.73 -1.30
N THR A 171 -0.19 19.38 -0.07
CA THR A 171 -1.25 20.08 0.68
C THR A 171 -0.73 21.08 1.71
N ARG A 172 0.56 21.02 2.08
CA ARG A 172 1.14 21.73 3.23
C ARG A 172 0.48 21.43 4.57
N SER A 173 -0.33 20.37 4.64
CA SER A 173 -1.01 20.02 5.89
C SER A 173 0.00 19.50 6.92
N PRO A 174 -0.09 19.95 8.19
CA PRO A 174 0.75 19.44 9.26
C PRO A 174 0.32 18.05 9.75
N ILE A 175 -0.86 17.58 9.34
CA ILE A 175 -1.44 16.29 9.71
C ILE A 175 -2.04 15.60 8.48
N ILE A 176 -1.95 14.28 8.41
CA ILE A 176 -2.53 13.45 7.35
C ILE A 176 -3.26 12.27 7.99
N ASP A 177 -4.44 11.94 7.47
CA ASP A 177 -5.12 10.67 7.78
C ASP A 177 -4.71 9.60 6.78
N LEU A 178 -4.25 8.47 7.31
CA LEU A 178 -3.84 7.28 6.58
C LEU A 178 -4.81 6.15 6.90
N ASP A 179 -5.31 5.46 5.89
CA ASP A 179 -6.35 4.46 6.06
C ASP A 179 -6.17 3.22 5.18
N TRP A 180 -5.87 2.08 5.80
CA TRP A 180 -5.65 0.81 5.13
C TRP A 180 -6.87 -0.07 5.30
N MET A 181 -7.51 -0.39 4.17
CA MET A 181 -8.75 -1.14 4.12
C MET A 181 -8.47 -2.55 3.60
N TYR A 182 -8.68 -3.55 4.45
CA TYR A 182 -8.42 -4.95 4.15
C TYR A 182 -9.70 -5.70 3.86
N ALA A 183 -9.80 -6.33 2.69
CA ALA A 183 -10.87 -7.26 2.35
C ALA A 183 -10.38 -8.71 2.45
N ARG A 184 -11.19 -9.59 3.06
CA ARG A 184 -10.82 -11.01 3.22
C ARG A 184 -11.18 -11.84 1.98
N THR A 185 -10.21 -12.53 1.40
CA THR A 185 -10.38 -13.33 0.18
C THR A 185 -10.86 -14.76 0.43
N ARG A 186 -10.74 -15.27 1.66
CA ARG A 186 -11.16 -16.63 2.06
C ARG A 186 -12.23 -16.61 3.15
N GLY A 187 -13.12 -17.61 3.12
CA GLY A 187 -14.22 -17.73 4.07
C GLY A 187 -15.25 -16.61 3.91
N ALA A 188 -15.91 -16.22 5.00
CA ALA A 188 -16.90 -15.15 4.96
C ALA A 188 -16.28 -13.82 4.50
N ARG A 189 -16.97 -13.12 3.59
CA ARG A 189 -16.57 -11.78 3.11
C ARG A 189 -16.68 -10.81 4.27
N LYS A 190 -15.52 -10.38 4.76
CA LYS A 190 -15.39 -9.43 5.85
C LYS A 190 -14.33 -8.42 5.46
N SER A 191 -14.41 -7.26 6.06
CA SER A 191 -13.46 -6.17 5.95
C SER A 191 -12.83 -5.87 7.31
N LYS A 192 -11.68 -5.19 7.28
CA LYS A 192 -11.05 -4.59 8.46
C LYS A 192 -10.45 -3.26 8.03
N ARG A 193 -10.69 -2.22 8.82
CA ARG A 193 -10.08 -0.90 8.65
C ARG A 193 -8.96 -0.71 9.66
N VAL A 194 -7.88 -0.04 9.25
CA VAL A 194 -6.77 0.37 10.11
C VAL A 194 -6.43 1.81 9.75
N HIS A 195 -6.86 2.73 10.62
CA HIS A 195 -6.73 4.17 10.42
C HIS A 195 -5.72 4.73 11.42
N VAL A 196 -4.85 5.62 10.94
CA VAL A 196 -3.95 6.39 11.79
C VAL A 196 -3.90 7.84 11.32
N ARG A 197 -3.80 8.78 12.27
CA ARG A 197 -3.51 10.18 11.99
C ARG A 197 -2.06 10.46 12.30
N VAL A 198 -1.30 10.91 11.31
CA VAL A 198 0.14 11.19 11.45
C VAL A 198 0.44 12.67 11.33
N THR A 199 1.43 13.13 12.09
CA THR A 199 1.96 14.50 11.99
C THR A 199 3.06 14.55 10.93
N ALA A 200 3.28 15.73 10.35
CA ALA A 200 4.37 15.95 9.41
C ALA A 200 5.75 15.65 10.03
N GLU A 201 5.93 15.94 11.32
CA GLU A 201 7.16 15.63 12.05
C GLU A 201 7.46 14.13 12.07
N HIS A 202 6.46 13.30 12.40
CA HIS A 202 6.61 11.84 12.38
C HIS A 202 6.95 11.34 10.97
N VAL A 203 6.22 11.82 9.96
CA VAL A 203 6.43 11.43 8.57
C VAL A 203 7.84 11.78 8.10
N VAL A 204 8.35 12.97 8.44
CA VAL A 204 9.71 13.39 8.08
C VAL A 204 10.75 12.46 8.70
N GLY A 205 10.61 12.13 10.00
CA GLY A 205 11.54 11.22 10.67
C GLY A 205 11.58 9.82 10.05
N GLN A 206 10.43 9.27 9.67
CA GLN A 206 10.36 7.98 8.99
C GLN A 206 10.86 8.06 7.54
N PHE A 207 10.51 9.12 6.82
CA PHE A 207 10.88 9.31 5.44
C PHE A 207 12.40 9.45 5.25
N GLN A 208 13.12 10.07 6.19
CA GLN A 208 14.58 10.12 6.18
C GLN A 208 15.22 8.72 6.16
N GLN A 209 14.68 7.78 6.92
CA GLN A 209 15.18 6.39 6.93
C GLN A 209 14.86 5.67 5.62
N ILE A 210 13.69 5.94 5.04
CA ILE A 210 13.27 5.42 3.73
C ILE A 210 14.18 5.95 2.63
N GLU A 211 14.52 7.24 2.69
CA GLU A 211 15.40 7.91 1.76
C GLU A 211 16.84 7.40 1.83
N ALA A 212 17.36 7.15 3.03
CA ALA A 212 18.67 6.49 3.19
C ALA A 212 18.72 5.14 2.46
N THR A 213 17.68 4.30 2.61
CA THR A 213 17.59 3.05 1.84
C THR A 213 17.49 3.29 0.33
N ALA A 214 16.73 4.30 -0.11
CA ALA A 214 16.59 4.60 -1.53
C ALA A 214 17.91 5.07 -2.17
N ILE A 215 18.75 5.80 -1.42
CA ILE A 215 20.12 6.17 -1.82
C ILE A 215 20.96 4.90 -2.03
N GLU A 216 20.96 3.97 -1.09
CA GLU A 216 21.68 2.69 -1.23
C GLU A 216 21.21 1.91 -2.47
N MET A 217 19.90 1.87 -2.71
CA MET A 217 19.31 1.23 -3.90
C MET A 217 19.74 1.90 -5.20
N PHE A 218 19.82 3.23 -5.20
CA PHE A 218 20.27 4.02 -6.34
C PHE A 218 21.74 3.75 -6.65
N ASP A 219 22.60 3.73 -5.64
CA ASP A 219 24.01 3.40 -5.77
C ASP A 219 24.23 1.95 -6.21
N ALA A 220 23.48 1.01 -5.63
CA ALA A 220 23.49 -0.39 -6.06
C ALA A 220 23.11 -0.52 -7.54
N ARG A 221 22.06 0.19 -7.99
CA ARG A 221 21.64 0.16 -9.40
C ARG A 221 22.71 0.71 -10.36
N LYS A 222 23.49 1.71 -9.92
CA LYS A 222 24.59 2.30 -10.72
C LYS A 222 25.80 1.37 -10.79
N ASN A 223 26.16 0.76 -9.67
CA ASN A 223 27.48 0.13 -9.49
C ASN A 223 27.46 -1.40 -9.52
N ILE A 224 26.29 -2.04 -9.38
CA ILE A 224 26.16 -3.49 -9.29
C ILE A 224 25.39 -4.01 -10.50
N THR A 225 26.02 -4.94 -11.22
CA THR A 225 25.41 -5.65 -12.36
C THR A 225 24.97 -7.07 -11.99
N ASP A 226 25.69 -7.73 -11.08
CA ASP A 226 25.38 -9.07 -10.57
C ASP A 226 24.66 -9.01 -9.21
N PRO A 227 23.40 -9.48 -9.11
CA PRO A 227 22.68 -9.54 -7.85
C PRO A 227 23.38 -10.34 -6.74
N LEU A 228 24.28 -11.27 -7.07
CA LEU A 228 25.03 -12.02 -6.06
C LEU A 228 26.01 -11.14 -5.27
N ALA A 229 26.41 -9.98 -5.81
CA ALA A 229 27.21 -8.99 -5.08
C ALA A 229 26.43 -8.25 -3.98
N LEU A 230 25.09 -8.35 -3.98
CA LEU A 230 24.24 -7.80 -2.91
C LEU A 230 24.18 -8.79 -1.72
N PRO A 231 24.05 -8.26 -0.49
CA PRO A 231 23.95 -9.10 0.70
C PRO A 231 22.70 -10.00 0.65
N PRO A 232 22.82 -11.28 1.03
CA PRO A 232 21.67 -12.17 1.18
C PRO A 232 20.89 -11.87 2.47
N SER A 233 19.65 -12.34 2.51
CA SER A 233 18.81 -12.35 3.73
C SER A 233 18.11 -13.71 3.82
N PRO A 234 18.79 -14.76 4.31
CA PRO A 234 18.26 -16.12 4.31
C PRO A 234 16.90 -16.25 5.02
N GLU A 235 16.67 -15.47 6.06
CA GLU A 235 15.43 -15.39 6.84
C GLU A 235 14.21 -14.89 6.04
N ALA A 236 14.45 -14.23 4.89
CA ALA A 236 13.42 -13.75 3.97
C ALA A 236 13.10 -14.77 2.85
N CYS A 237 13.85 -15.89 2.76
CA CYS A 237 13.68 -16.86 1.68
C CYS A 237 12.33 -17.58 1.70
N ALA A 238 11.67 -17.66 2.86
CA ALA A 238 10.37 -18.29 3.05
C ALA A 238 9.20 -17.28 3.06
N ASP A 239 9.48 -15.99 2.98
CA ASP A 239 8.43 -14.96 3.01
C ASP A 239 7.55 -15.07 1.75
N PHE A 240 6.25 -14.83 1.91
CA PHE A 240 5.25 -14.78 0.83
C PHE A 240 5.14 -16.05 -0.04
N GLY A 241 5.39 -17.23 0.54
CA GLY A 241 5.34 -18.50 -0.19
C GLY A 241 6.66 -18.90 -0.85
N GLY A 242 7.74 -18.15 -0.59
CA GLY A 242 9.09 -18.48 -1.00
C GLY A 242 9.72 -17.47 -1.96
N CYS A 243 11.05 -17.43 -1.98
CA CYS A 243 11.81 -16.64 -2.94
C CYS A 243 11.92 -17.40 -4.28
N PRO A 244 11.40 -16.85 -5.40
CA PRO A 244 11.46 -17.53 -6.71
C PRO A 244 12.88 -17.58 -7.29
N PHE A 245 13.84 -16.87 -6.69
CA PHE A 245 15.24 -16.87 -7.08
C PHE A 245 16.10 -17.79 -6.21
N ARG A 246 15.50 -18.62 -5.35
CA ARG A 246 16.23 -19.48 -4.40
C ARG A 246 17.27 -20.35 -5.09
N ASP A 247 16.93 -20.98 -6.21
CA ASP A 247 17.85 -21.88 -6.94
C ASP A 247 19.02 -21.14 -7.62
N ARG A 248 18.90 -19.81 -7.76
CA ARG A 248 19.95 -18.92 -8.28
C ARG A 248 20.67 -18.17 -7.17
N CYS A 249 20.15 -18.23 -5.94
CA CYS A 249 20.72 -17.61 -4.77
C CYS A 249 21.78 -18.57 -4.24
N ASN A 250 23.06 -18.24 -4.48
CA ASN A 250 24.20 -19.04 -4.05
C ASN A 250 24.41 -18.98 -2.52
N LEU A 251 23.41 -19.42 -1.75
CA LEU A 251 23.47 -19.52 -0.30
C LEU A 251 24.27 -20.76 0.09
N SER A 252 25.16 -20.60 1.06
CA SER A 252 25.84 -21.70 1.71
C SER A 252 24.84 -22.61 2.45
N PRO A 253 25.18 -23.89 2.69
CA PRO A 253 24.36 -24.78 3.50
C PRO A 253 24.04 -24.21 4.89
N SER A 254 24.97 -23.51 5.53
CA SER A 254 24.75 -22.85 6.83
C SER A 254 23.75 -21.71 6.75
N GLU A 255 23.79 -20.89 5.70
CA GLU A 255 22.77 -19.85 5.47
C GLU A 255 21.38 -20.45 5.23
N HIS A 256 21.29 -21.58 4.52
CA HIS A 256 20.02 -22.29 4.37
C HIS A 256 19.45 -22.77 5.71
N VAL A 257 20.30 -23.34 6.58
CA VAL A 257 19.89 -23.78 7.92
C VAL A 257 19.43 -22.57 8.75
N ALA A 258 20.18 -21.47 8.75
CA ALA A 258 19.79 -20.24 9.45
C ALA A 258 18.43 -19.70 8.97
N GLY A 259 18.16 -19.76 7.66
CA GLY A 259 16.85 -19.38 7.11
C GLY A 259 15.71 -20.29 7.58
N LEU A 260 15.96 -21.61 7.70
CA LEU A 260 14.98 -22.57 8.23
C LEU A 260 14.73 -22.37 9.72
N GLU A 261 15.78 -22.12 10.50
CA GLU A 261 15.67 -21.82 11.94
C GLU A 261 14.89 -20.52 12.17
N ALA A 262 15.15 -19.48 11.38
CA ALA A 262 14.39 -18.23 11.43
C ALA A 262 12.90 -18.46 11.11
N LEU A 263 12.59 -19.34 10.15
CA LEU A 263 11.21 -19.72 9.84
C LEU A 263 10.55 -20.48 11.00
N ALA A 264 11.25 -21.47 11.56
CA ALA A 264 10.77 -22.23 12.72
C ALA A 264 10.46 -21.29 13.90
N ALA A 265 11.37 -20.35 14.19
CA ALA A 265 11.20 -19.35 15.23
C ALA A 265 10.03 -18.39 14.98
N LYS A 266 9.72 -18.06 13.71
CA LYS A 266 8.54 -17.27 13.33
C LYS A 266 7.25 -18.08 13.52
N SER A 267 7.27 -19.39 13.27
CA SER A 267 6.08 -20.25 13.33
C SER A 267 5.72 -20.75 14.74
N ASP A 268 6.65 -20.69 15.69
CA ASP A 268 6.43 -21.19 17.05
C ASP A 268 5.55 -20.20 17.88
N PRO A 269 4.31 -20.58 18.25
CA PRO A 269 3.42 -19.72 19.02
C PRO A 269 3.96 -19.42 20.43
N LEU A 270 4.75 -20.31 21.04
CA LEU A 270 5.35 -20.06 22.36
C LEU A 270 6.43 -18.99 22.29
N ILE A 271 7.21 -18.97 21.22
CA ILE A 271 8.23 -17.91 20.99
C ILE A 271 7.53 -16.56 20.76
N GLN A 272 6.43 -16.54 20.00
CA GLN A 272 5.64 -15.32 19.81
C GLN A 272 5.02 -14.81 21.13
N LEU A 273 4.51 -15.72 21.97
CA LEU A 273 3.94 -15.36 23.27
C LEU A 273 4.99 -14.81 24.22
N LYS A 274 6.18 -15.42 24.30
CA LYS A 274 7.29 -14.91 25.13
C LYS A 274 7.75 -13.52 24.68
N LYS A 275 7.94 -13.30 23.38
CA LYS A 275 8.31 -11.97 22.86
C LYS A 275 7.27 -10.90 23.19
N LYS A 276 5.98 -11.23 23.12
CA LYS A 276 4.91 -10.30 23.52
C LYS A 276 4.95 -10.01 25.02
N ALA A 277 5.18 -11.03 25.85
CA ALA A 277 5.31 -10.85 27.30
C ALA A 277 6.52 -9.99 27.67
N ASP A 278 7.66 -10.18 27.02
CA ASP A 278 8.88 -9.41 27.27
C ASP A 278 8.70 -7.94 26.87
N VAL A 279 8.11 -7.67 25.70
CA VAL A 279 7.82 -6.29 25.24
C VAL A 279 6.82 -5.61 26.18
N GLN A 280 5.76 -6.31 26.61
CA GLN A 280 4.81 -5.78 27.60
C GLN A 280 5.46 -5.55 28.98
N SER A 281 6.38 -6.41 29.40
CA SER A 281 7.12 -6.25 30.66
C SER A 281 8.09 -5.05 30.62
N MET A 282 8.72 -4.77 29.48
CA MET A 282 9.59 -3.60 29.33
C MET A 282 8.81 -2.27 29.21
N SER A 283 7.64 -2.29 28.57
CA SER A 283 6.76 -1.12 28.50
C SER A 283 6.11 -0.79 29.86
N SER A 284 5.73 -1.79 30.65
CA SER A 284 5.14 -1.59 31.97
C SER A 284 6.15 -1.10 33.03
N THR A 285 7.41 -1.55 32.97
CA THR A 285 8.44 -1.08 33.93
C THR A 285 8.91 0.34 33.65
N SER A 286 9.03 0.74 32.37
CA SER A 286 9.37 2.11 31.97
C SER A 286 8.28 3.12 32.33
N SER A 287 7.01 2.77 32.12
CA SER A 287 5.87 3.61 32.53
C SER A 287 5.71 3.70 34.06
N LEU A 288 5.99 2.62 34.81
CA LEU A 288 6.00 2.65 36.27
C LEU A 288 7.09 3.58 36.84
N LEU A 289 8.31 3.51 36.29
CA LEU A 289 9.43 4.37 36.68
C LEU A 289 9.16 5.85 36.34
N ALA A 290 8.55 6.13 35.19
CA ALA A 290 8.11 7.48 34.82
C ALA A 290 7.07 8.02 35.81
N ASN A 291 6.08 7.21 36.19
CA ASN A 291 5.06 7.58 37.17
C ASN A 291 5.65 7.81 38.58
N LEU A 292 6.63 7.01 39.00
CA LEU A 292 7.32 7.22 40.29
C LEU A 292 8.17 8.50 40.30
N LYS A 293 8.84 8.83 39.18
CA LYS A 293 9.56 10.10 39.03
C LYS A 293 8.60 11.30 39.05
N ALA A 294 7.47 11.23 38.34
CA ALA A 294 6.46 12.28 38.34
C ALA A 294 5.85 12.48 39.74
N LYS A 295 5.57 11.38 40.46
CA LYS A 295 5.04 11.44 41.83
C LYS A 295 6.06 12.01 42.83
N LYS A 296 7.35 11.71 42.65
CA LYS A 296 8.43 12.30 43.46
C LYS A 296 8.64 13.79 43.17
N ALA A 297 8.49 14.22 41.91
CA ALA A 297 8.55 15.63 41.53
C ALA A 297 7.34 16.43 42.06
N GLY A 298 6.14 15.84 42.06
CA GLY A 298 4.93 16.47 42.62
C GLY A 298 4.98 16.68 44.14
N LEU A 299 5.72 15.84 44.87
CA LEU A 299 5.88 15.96 46.32
C LEU A 299 6.94 17.00 46.74
N ALA A 300 7.76 17.49 45.81
CA ALA A 300 8.76 18.53 46.07
C ALA A 300 8.24 19.96 45.84
N ALA A 301 7.04 20.13 45.27
CA ALA A 301 6.45 21.44 44.94
C ALA A 301 5.40 21.95 45.94
N ALA A 302 5.20 21.28 47.08
CA ALA A 302 4.25 21.68 48.12
C ALA A 302 4.96 22.40 49.28
N ALA A 303 5.55 23.58 49.02
CA ALA A 303 6.02 24.48 50.08
C ALA A 303 6.14 25.94 49.59
N ALA A 304 5.00 26.60 49.35
CA ALA A 304 4.83 28.04 49.57
C ALA A 304 3.32 28.38 49.49
N PRO A 305 2.71 28.92 50.56
CA PRO A 305 1.34 29.43 50.49
C PRO A 305 1.31 30.69 49.61
N ALA A 306 0.52 30.65 48.53
CA ALA A 306 0.26 31.83 47.70
C ALA A 306 -0.57 32.86 48.48
N PRO A 307 -0.32 34.17 48.30
CA PRO A 307 -1.12 35.23 48.90
C PRO A 307 -2.57 35.21 48.38
N ALA A 308 -3.50 35.51 49.28
CA ALA A 308 -4.94 35.47 49.05
C ALA A 308 -5.36 36.36 47.86
N PRO A 309 -6.26 35.87 46.98
CA PRO A 309 -6.83 36.70 45.92
C PRO A 309 -7.82 37.72 46.49
N THR A 310 -7.64 38.97 46.06
CA THR A 310 -8.55 40.10 46.27
C THR A 310 -9.93 39.79 45.66
N PRO A 311 -11.05 40.07 46.35
CA PRO A 311 -12.40 39.84 45.81
C PRO A 311 -12.70 40.81 44.67
N ALA A 312 -12.87 40.30 43.46
CA ALA A 312 -13.45 41.04 42.35
C ALA A 312 -14.98 41.00 42.45
N ALA A 313 -15.61 42.17 42.33
CA ALA A 313 -17.03 42.40 42.41
C ALA A 313 -17.80 41.63 41.32
N GLN A 314 -18.86 40.93 41.73
CA GLN A 314 -19.85 40.38 40.81
C GLN A 314 -20.80 41.49 40.35
N PRO A 315 -21.12 41.60 39.05
CA PRO A 315 -22.30 42.32 38.62
C PRO A 315 -23.57 41.51 38.93
N SER A 316 -24.51 42.19 39.55
CA SER A 316 -25.86 41.74 39.91
C SER A 316 -26.66 41.29 38.69
N LEU A 317 -27.36 40.17 38.85
CA LEU A 317 -28.28 39.58 37.89
C LEU A 317 -29.69 39.87 38.38
N GLU A 318 -30.27 40.99 37.94
CA GLU A 318 -31.69 41.30 38.13
C GLU A 318 -32.35 41.59 36.78
N GLU A 319 -33.49 40.92 36.60
CA GLU A 319 -34.62 41.20 35.73
C GLU A 319 -34.36 41.29 34.21
N HIS A 320 -34.97 40.37 33.47
CA HIS A 320 -36.05 40.70 32.53
C HIS A 320 -36.94 39.46 32.31
N VAL A 321 -38.06 39.44 33.02
CA VAL A 321 -39.27 38.68 32.67
C VAL A 321 -40.05 39.53 31.66
N ALA A 322 -40.25 39.03 30.45
CA ALA A 322 -41.35 39.47 29.60
C ALA A 322 -41.73 38.39 28.59
N ALA A 323 -43.03 38.10 28.56
CA ALA A 323 -43.71 37.10 27.76
C ALA A 323 -43.68 37.40 26.25
N ASN A 324 -43.70 36.35 25.41
CA ASN A 324 -44.74 36.24 24.37
C ASN A 324 -44.89 34.80 23.82
N PRO A 325 -46.11 34.35 23.44
CA PRO A 325 -46.47 32.95 23.24
C PRO A 325 -46.73 32.56 21.77
N ARG A 326 -47.07 31.28 21.58
CA ARG A 326 -47.81 30.65 20.45
C ARG A 326 -47.07 30.36 19.13
N ALA A 327 -46.86 29.06 18.88
CA ALA A 327 -47.48 28.26 17.79
C ALA A 327 -46.89 26.84 17.90
N SER A 328 -47.51 25.85 18.54
CA SER A 328 -48.64 25.06 18.05
C SER A 328 -48.67 24.91 16.52
N PHE A 329 -47.90 23.96 16.00
CA PHE A 329 -48.25 23.31 14.75
C PHE A 329 -48.59 21.85 15.00
N LEU A 330 -49.81 21.54 14.61
CA LEU A 330 -50.52 20.28 14.70
C LEU A 330 -49.89 19.24 13.77
N THR A 331 -49.77 18.04 14.30
CA THR A 331 -50.21 16.78 13.68
C THR A 331 -50.79 16.90 12.27
N GLN A 332 -50.08 16.32 11.29
CA GLN A 332 -50.73 15.76 10.10
C GLN A 332 -50.58 14.23 10.09
N PRO A 333 -51.66 13.49 9.81
CA PRO A 333 -51.64 12.04 9.67
C PRO A 333 -51.05 11.64 8.31
N MET A 334 -50.20 10.60 8.32
CA MET A 334 -49.75 9.95 7.08
C MET A 334 -50.92 9.23 6.40
N PRO A 335 -51.11 9.39 5.08
CA PRO A 335 -52.07 8.60 4.31
C PRO A 335 -51.62 7.14 4.09
N PRO A 336 -52.56 6.23 3.79
CA PRO A 336 -52.39 4.78 3.91
C PRO A 336 -51.64 4.13 2.75
N ALA A 337 -51.16 2.91 3.02
CA ALA A 337 -50.51 1.99 2.10
C ALA A 337 -51.32 1.77 0.81
N GLY A 338 -50.74 2.19 -0.31
CA GLY A 338 -51.22 1.88 -1.66
C GLY A 338 -50.60 0.61 -2.20
N THR A 339 -51.42 -0.43 -2.31
CA THR A 339 -51.21 -1.67 -3.07
C THR A 339 -51.63 -1.44 -4.52
N LEU A 340 -50.71 -1.48 -5.48
CA LEU A 340 -50.89 -1.73 -6.93
C LEU A 340 -49.47 -2.07 -7.45
N GLY A 341 -49.13 -3.07 -8.26
CA GLY A 341 -49.79 -4.02 -9.17
C GLY A 341 -48.63 -4.63 -9.99
N ILE A 342 -48.39 -5.93 -9.95
CA ILE A 342 -48.67 -6.90 -11.03
C ILE A 342 -48.16 -6.45 -12.43
N ASN A 343 -46.97 -6.99 -12.84
CA ASN A 343 -46.48 -7.39 -14.20
C ASN A 343 -46.65 -6.40 -15.40
N PRO A 344 -46.18 -6.59 -16.69
CA PRO A 344 -45.38 -7.62 -17.40
C PRO A 344 -44.27 -6.99 -18.35
N PRO A 345 -43.66 -7.65 -19.37
CA PRO A 345 -43.81 -9.01 -19.87
C PRO A 345 -42.53 -9.85 -20.03
N GLU A 346 -42.76 -11.16 -20.03
CA GLU A 346 -41.93 -12.17 -20.67
C GLU A 346 -41.67 -11.82 -22.14
N SER A 347 -40.41 -11.87 -22.57
CA SER A 347 -40.00 -12.44 -23.88
C SER A 347 -38.53 -12.14 -24.18
N ARG A 348 -37.69 -13.16 -23.95
CA ARG A 348 -36.55 -13.61 -24.77
C ARG A 348 -35.58 -14.36 -23.85
N LEU A 349 -35.90 -15.63 -23.61
CA LEU A 349 -34.88 -16.58 -23.20
C LEU A 349 -33.80 -16.59 -24.30
N PRO A 350 -32.51 -16.57 -23.93
CA PRO A 350 -31.45 -16.83 -24.90
C PRO A 350 -31.64 -18.23 -25.51
N PRO A 351 -31.19 -18.46 -26.76
CA PRO A 351 -31.25 -19.78 -27.36
C PRO A 351 -30.53 -20.79 -26.47
N PRO A 352 -31.01 -22.06 -26.43
CA PRO A 352 -30.32 -23.11 -25.69
C PRO A 352 -28.86 -23.19 -26.15
N PRO A 353 -27.92 -23.49 -25.24
CA PRO A 353 -26.53 -23.71 -25.61
C PRO A 353 -26.44 -24.81 -26.68
N PRO A 354 -25.50 -24.71 -27.63
CA PRO A 354 -25.31 -25.73 -28.64
C PRO A 354 -25.15 -27.10 -27.98
N GLU A 355 -25.87 -28.07 -28.53
CA GLU A 355 -25.88 -29.47 -28.13
C GLU A 355 -24.45 -29.97 -27.95
N ALA A 356 -24.16 -30.51 -26.75
CA ALA A 356 -22.84 -30.99 -26.41
C ALA A 356 -22.40 -32.04 -27.45
N LEU A 357 -21.23 -31.83 -28.03
CA LEU A 357 -20.57 -32.84 -28.85
C LEU A 357 -20.47 -34.15 -28.06
N PRO A 358 -20.71 -35.31 -28.69
CA PRO A 358 -20.66 -36.60 -28.01
C PRO A 358 -19.31 -36.75 -27.30
N GLU A 359 -19.38 -37.16 -26.02
CA GLU A 359 -18.20 -37.47 -25.23
C GLU A 359 -17.33 -38.48 -25.99
N PRO A 360 -16.01 -38.24 -26.09
CA PRO A 360 -15.11 -39.26 -26.63
C PRO A 360 -15.23 -40.53 -25.77
N PRO A 361 -15.20 -41.72 -26.38
CA PRO A 361 -15.34 -42.97 -25.65
C PRO A 361 -14.27 -43.07 -24.55
N PRO A 362 -14.60 -43.72 -23.42
CA PRO A 362 -13.68 -43.86 -22.30
C PRO A 362 -12.37 -44.46 -22.77
N VAL A 363 -11.28 -43.71 -22.59
CA VAL A 363 -9.92 -44.21 -22.77
C VAL A 363 -9.74 -45.33 -21.73
N GLY A 364 -9.70 -46.56 -22.22
CA GLY A 364 -9.57 -47.75 -21.40
C GLY A 364 -8.36 -47.66 -20.47
N GLU A 365 -8.58 -48.06 -19.22
CA GLU A 365 -7.53 -48.31 -18.24
C GLU A 365 -6.46 -49.23 -18.82
N ALA A 366 -5.34 -48.64 -19.22
CA ALA A 366 -4.13 -49.39 -19.51
C ALA A 366 -3.53 -49.86 -18.18
N ALA A 367 -3.61 -51.17 -17.97
CA ALA A 367 -2.96 -51.89 -16.88
C ALA A 367 -1.50 -51.45 -16.71
N THR A 368 -1.16 -51.01 -15.50
CA THR A 368 0.19 -50.64 -15.09
C THR A 368 1.09 -51.88 -15.04
N ALA A 369 1.84 -52.11 -16.11
CA ALA A 369 2.95 -53.06 -16.11
C ALA A 369 4.12 -52.54 -15.23
N PRO A 370 4.84 -53.41 -14.50
CA PRO A 370 5.89 -53.00 -13.58
C PRO A 370 7.11 -52.46 -14.34
N LYS A 371 7.56 -51.26 -13.95
CA LYS A 371 8.74 -50.57 -14.50
C LYS A 371 10.02 -51.39 -14.27
N LYS A 372 10.59 -51.95 -15.34
CA LYS A 372 11.96 -52.47 -15.34
C LYS A 372 12.96 -51.31 -15.20
N ARG A 373 13.85 -51.46 -14.23
CA ARG A 373 14.93 -50.53 -13.87
C ARG A 373 15.93 -50.40 -15.03
N ILE A 374 15.96 -49.25 -15.69
CA ILE A 374 16.93 -48.93 -16.74
C ILE A 374 18.27 -48.61 -16.05
N THR A 375 19.32 -49.37 -16.36
CA THR A 375 20.67 -49.18 -15.82
C THR A 375 21.37 -47.98 -16.43
N ALA A 376 22.23 -47.33 -15.65
CA ALA A 376 22.99 -46.12 -15.97
C ALA A 376 23.83 -46.15 -17.27
N LYS A 377 24.03 -47.34 -17.86
CA LYS A 377 24.79 -47.53 -19.11
C LYS A 377 24.02 -47.07 -20.37
N ALA A 378 22.69 -46.99 -20.33
CA ALA A 378 21.88 -46.54 -21.46
C ALA A 378 21.81 -44.99 -21.60
N ARG A 379 22.13 -44.25 -20.52
CA ARG A 379 22.08 -42.78 -20.51
C ARG A 379 23.32 -42.11 -21.11
N ALA A 380 24.40 -42.87 -21.31
CA ALA A 380 25.65 -42.37 -21.91
C ALA A 380 25.62 -42.37 -23.46
N ALA A 381 24.76 -43.16 -24.09
CA ALA A 381 24.66 -43.23 -25.55
C ALA A 381 23.78 -42.12 -26.17
N GLN A 382 22.86 -41.53 -25.41
CA GLN A 382 22.00 -40.43 -25.88
C GLN A 382 22.68 -39.05 -25.83
N LYS A 383 23.85 -38.92 -25.19
CA LYS A 383 24.57 -37.64 -25.06
C LYS A 383 25.64 -37.41 -26.13
N ALA A 384 25.75 -38.31 -27.11
CA ALA A 384 26.75 -38.25 -28.18
C ALA A 384 26.17 -37.88 -29.57
N ALA A 385 24.89 -37.52 -29.66
CA ALA A 385 24.19 -37.22 -30.92
C ALA A 385 23.79 -35.75 -31.11
N GLU A 386 24.14 -34.86 -30.17
CA GLU A 386 23.92 -33.41 -30.30
C GLU A 386 25.27 -32.70 -30.29
N THR A 387 25.99 -32.79 -31.41
CA THR A 387 27.15 -31.91 -31.67
C THR A 387 27.32 -31.76 -33.18
N GLU A 388 26.54 -30.86 -33.78
CA GLU A 388 26.87 -30.27 -35.08
C GLU A 388 26.86 -28.73 -34.95
N PRO A 389 27.91 -28.04 -35.42
CA PRO A 389 27.99 -26.59 -35.37
C PRO A 389 27.31 -25.94 -36.59
N ALA A 390 26.39 -25.01 -36.35
CA ALA A 390 25.80 -24.16 -37.38
C ALA A 390 26.78 -23.05 -37.82
N ALA A 391 26.88 -22.85 -39.13
CA ALA A 391 27.70 -21.85 -39.80
C ALA A 391 27.22 -20.39 -39.59
N PRO A 392 28.09 -19.37 -39.71
CA PRO A 392 27.74 -17.98 -39.41
C PRO A 392 26.99 -17.30 -40.57
N ALA A 393 25.88 -16.64 -40.25
CA ALA A 393 25.15 -15.78 -41.17
C ALA A 393 25.77 -14.36 -41.20
N ALA A 394 25.85 -13.83 -42.41
CA ALA A 394 26.51 -12.58 -42.77
C ALA A 394 25.84 -11.32 -42.21
N ALA A 395 26.68 -10.32 -41.96
CA ALA A 395 26.31 -8.97 -41.53
C ALA A 395 25.71 -8.15 -42.68
N THR A 396 24.66 -7.39 -42.39
CA THR A 396 24.15 -6.32 -43.26
C THR A 396 24.17 -4.99 -42.52
N ASP A 397 24.79 -4.02 -43.20
CA ASP A 397 25.04 -2.61 -42.86
C ASP A 397 23.75 -1.76 -42.89
N PRO A 398 23.45 -0.92 -41.86
CA PRO A 398 22.42 0.10 -41.97
C PRO A 398 23.04 1.50 -42.08
N ARG A 399 23.22 1.99 -43.32
CA ARG A 399 23.41 3.42 -43.60
C ARG A 399 22.07 4.11 -43.89
N GLN A 400 21.84 5.17 -43.11
CA GLN A 400 21.26 6.46 -43.47
C GLN A 400 19.88 6.49 -44.17
N LEU A 401 18.86 6.88 -43.39
CA LEU A 401 17.69 7.59 -43.90
C LEU A 401 17.35 8.71 -42.90
N SER A 402 17.79 9.92 -43.24
CA SER A 402 17.44 11.17 -42.56
C SER A 402 16.15 11.72 -43.19
N LEU A 403 15.15 12.03 -42.38
CA LEU A 403 14.03 12.91 -42.76
C LEU A 403 13.84 13.98 -41.69
N PRO A 404 13.50 15.23 -42.09
CA PRO A 404 13.35 16.35 -41.17
C PRO A 404 11.96 16.35 -40.53
N LEU A 405 11.91 16.62 -39.22
CA LEU A 405 10.68 16.94 -38.52
C LEU A 405 10.81 18.36 -37.98
N ASP A 406 10.09 19.28 -38.60
CA ASP A 406 9.75 20.57 -37.99
C ASP A 406 8.73 20.31 -36.86
N PRO A 407 8.89 20.90 -35.65
CA PRO A 407 7.91 20.77 -34.58
C PRO A 407 6.78 21.81 -34.73
N PRO A 408 5.52 21.46 -34.47
CA PRO A 408 4.48 22.46 -34.25
C PRO A 408 4.56 23.03 -32.82
N ASP A 409 4.31 24.32 -32.77
CA ASP A 409 4.34 25.22 -31.62
C ASP A 409 3.43 24.83 -30.44
N ALA A 410 3.89 25.30 -29.28
CA ALA A 410 3.11 25.78 -28.14
C ALA A 410 2.21 24.80 -27.37
N TYR A 411 2.82 24.08 -26.41
CA TYR A 411 2.16 23.77 -25.14
C TYR A 411 2.62 24.80 -24.10
N ASP A 412 1.69 25.63 -23.65
CA ASP A 412 1.87 26.66 -22.63
C ASP A 412 2.16 26.03 -21.25
N ALA A 413 3.45 25.96 -20.90
CA ALA A 413 3.96 25.50 -19.62
C ALA A 413 4.08 26.64 -18.58
N GLY A 414 3.20 27.64 -18.65
CA GLY A 414 3.17 28.81 -17.77
C GLY A 414 2.61 28.60 -16.36
N ARG A 415 2.68 27.39 -15.77
CA ARG A 415 2.48 27.23 -14.32
C ARG A 415 3.84 27.24 -13.64
N THR A 416 4.13 28.39 -13.04
CA THR A 416 5.16 28.68 -12.05
C THR A 416 5.67 27.41 -11.36
N ILE A 417 6.80 26.90 -11.83
CA ILE A 417 7.64 25.99 -11.06
C ILE A 417 8.06 26.83 -9.85
N VAL A 418 7.34 26.66 -8.73
CA VAL A 418 7.89 27.02 -7.42
C VAL A 418 9.19 26.24 -7.36
N ASN A 419 10.31 26.97 -7.37
CA ASN A 419 11.64 26.41 -7.36
C ASN A 419 11.67 25.35 -6.25
N VAL A 420 11.84 24.08 -6.65
CA VAL A 420 11.77 22.93 -5.73
C VAL A 420 12.78 23.13 -4.59
N ARG A 421 13.84 23.88 -4.84
CA ARG A 421 14.80 24.37 -3.87
C ARG A 421 14.20 25.31 -2.83
N ASP A 422 13.51 26.37 -3.22
CA ASP A 422 12.92 27.35 -2.28
C ASP A 422 11.84 26.70 -1.39
N LEU A 423 11.21 25.65 -1.89
CA LEU A 423 10.21 24.90 -1.15
C LEU A 423 10.80 23.86 -0.19
N ALA A 424 11.84 23.16 -0.63
CA ALA A 424 12.62 22.28 0.24
C ALA A 424 13.31 23.11 1.32
N ASP A 425 13.91 24.24 0.96
CA ASP A 425 14.51 25.21 1.86
C ASP A 425 13.46 25.80 2.81
N ALA A 426 12.25 26.14 2.35
CA ALA A 426 11.17 26.58 3.26
C ALA A 426 10.67 25.48 4.21
N ILE A 427 10.60 24.21 3.77
CA ILE A 427 10.24 23.08 4.64
C ILE A 427 11.35 22.86 5.67
N VAL A 428 12.60 22.86 5.22
CA VAL A 428 13.80 22.69 6.05
C VAL A 428 13.95 23.86 7.02
N ASP A 429 13.76 25.10 6.59
CA ASP A 429 13.83 26.30 7.41
C ASP A 429 12.70 26.35 8.43
N ASN A 430 11.49 25.90 8.08
CA ASN A 430 10.38 25.81 9.04
C ASN A 430 10.61 24.69 10.07
N LEU A 431 11.17 23.56 9.65
CA LEU A 431 11.59 22.48 10.56
C LEU A 431 12.72 22.93 11.49
N ILE A 432 13.76 23.58 10.96
CA ILE A 432 14.88 24.13 11.73
C ILE A 432 14.41 25.22 12.69
N ALA A 433 13.51 26.11 12.26
CA ALA A 433 12.95 27.17 13.11
C ALA A 433 12.13 26.60 14.27
N ARG A 434 11.36 25.52 14.04
CA ARG A 434 10.59 24.86 15.09
C ARG A 434 11.46 24.08 16.08
N LEU A 435 12.49 23.39 15.60
CA LEU A 435 13.45 22.70 16.48
C LEU A 435 14.23 23.68 17.37
N LYS A 436 14.51 24.89 16.89
CA LYS A 436 15.14 25.96 17.69
C LYS A 436 14.22 26.61 18.73
N ALA A 437 12.90 26.49 18.59
CA ALA A 437 11.93 27.08 19.52
C ALA A 437 11.54 26.14 20.69
N VAL A 438 12.00 24.89 20.66
CA VAL A 438 11.72 23.85 21.67
C VAL A 438 12.92 23.62 22.60
N GLY A 439 14.04 24.31 22.38
CA GLY A 439 15.14 24.50 23.34
C GLY A 439 15.13 25.91 23.90
#